data_AF-A0A7Y5WTA6-F1
#
_entry.id   AF-A0A7Y5WTA6-F1
#
_cell.length_a   1.000
_cell.length_b   1.000
_cell.length_c   1.000
_cell.angle_alpha   90.00
_cell.angle_beta   90.00
_cell.angle_gamma   90.00
#
_symmetry.space_group_name_H-M   'P 1'
#
loop_
_entity.id
_entity.type
_entity.pdbx_description
1 polymer ?
#
loop_
_entity_poly.entity_id
_entity_poly.type
_entity_poly.pdbx_seq_one_letter_code
_entity_poly.pdbx_strand_id
1 'polypeptide(L)'
;EFWQYCHTDENSDRVGELAFGTNLALQEMIGILLQDEKIPGVHLAFGDPYGSQTGADWTSRTHVDVLTRDCDVWIDDEQVIRQGAYLLDRLGL
;
A
#
# COMPACT_ATOMS: atom_id res chain seq x y z
N GLU A 1 -8.35 -17.48 7.08
CA GLU A 1 -7.38 -17.52 5.97
C GLU A 1 -6.37 -16.38 6.09
N PHE A 2 -6.73 -15.11 5.87
CA PHE A 2 -5.80 -13.96 5.97
C PHE A 2 -4.94 -13.95 7.25
N TRP A 3 -5.57 -14.08 8.43
CA TRP A 3 -4.84 -14.12 9.70
C TRP A 3 -3.78 -15.23 9.75
N GLN A 4 -4.10 -16.42 9.26
CA GLN A 4 -3.14 -17.54 9.24
C GLN A 4 -2.01 -17.28 8.24
N TYR A 5 -2.33 -16.68 7.08
CA TYR A 5 -1.33 -16.31 6.09
C TYR A 5 -0.32 -15.30 6.66
N CYS A 6 -0.80 -14.24 7.32
CA CYS A 6 0.05 -13.25 7.99
C CYS A 6 0.78 -13.77 9.23
N HIS A 7 0.63 -15.05 9.61
CA HIS A 7 1.38 -15.68 10.71
C HIS A 7 2.06 -16.98 10.26
N THR A 8 2.44 -17.06 8.98
CA THR A 8 3.11 -18.24 8.40
C THR A 8 4.56 -18.36 8.83
N ASP A 9 5.26 -17.24 8.98
CA ASP A 9 6.60 -17.14 9.56
C ASP A 9 6.75 -15.89 10.45
N GLU A 10 7.92 -15.75 11.08
CA GLU A 10 8.24 -14.70 12.07
C GLU A 10 8.02 -13.27 11.53
N ASN A 11 8.16 -13.05 10.22
CA ASN A 11 8.04 -11.74 9.61
C ASN A 11 6.76 -11.57 8.77
N SER A 12 5.86 -12.56 8.75
CA SER A 12 4.64 -12.53 7.94
C SER A 12 3.65 -11.41 8.34
N ASP A 13 3.76 -10.85 9.54
CA ASP A 13 2.91 -9.78 10.07
C ASP A 13 3.60 -8.40 10.07
N ARG A 14 4.84 -8.32 9.56
CA ARG A 14 5.58 -7.07 9.41
C ARG A 14 5.21 -6.40 8.09
N VAL A 15 5.12 -5.07 8.09
CA VAL A 15 4.92 -4.28 6.87
C VAL A 15 6.23 -4.28 6.07
N GLY A 16 6.19 -4.90 4.89
CA GLY A 16 7.32 -4.96 3.96
C GLY A 16 7.26 -3.89 2.87
N GLU A 17 6.04 -3.43 2.52
CA GLU A 17 5.82 -2.40 1.51
C GLU A 17 4.81 -1.36 2.00
N LEU A 18 5.09 -0.10 1.67
CA LEU A 18 4.13 1.00 1.71
C LEU A 18 4.21 1.71 0.36
N ALA A 19 3.09 1.80 -0.33
CA ALA A 19 3.03 2.41 -1.65
C ALA A 19 1.73 3.20 -1.85
N PHE A 20 1.81 4.12 -2.81
CA PHE A 20 0.77 5.07 -3.16
C PHE A 20 0.34 4.83 -4.60
N GLY A 21 -0.93 4.55 -4.82
CA GLY A 21 -1.46 4.50 -6.16
C GLY A 21 -1.55 5.91 -6.73
N THR A 22 -0.97 6.16 -7.90
CA THR A 22 -0.86 7.51 -8.50
C THR A 22 -1.62 7.63 -9.83
N ASN A 23 -2.33 6.60 -10.26
CA ASN A 23 -3.08 6.64 -11.50
C ASN A 23 -4.45 7.31 -11.30
N LEU A 24 -4.47 8.64 -11.42
CA LEU A 24 -5.65 9.48 -11.26
C LEU A 24 -6.81 9.16 -12.22
N ALA A 25 -6.55 8.41 -13.30
CA ALA A 25 -7.60 7.99 -14.25
C ALA A 25 -8.43 6.81 -13.75
N LEU A 26 -7.98 6.10 -12.71
CA LEU A 26 -8.74 4.99 -12.10
C LEU A 26 -9.72 5.53 -11.07
N GLN A 27 -10.98 5.14 -11.18
CA GLN A 27 -12.07 5.64 -10.32
C GLN A 27 -12.73 4.54 -9.48
N GLU A 28 -12.51 3.27 -9.82
CA GLU A 28 -13.09 2.14 -9.11
C GLU A 28 -12.15 0.94 -9.14
N MET A 29 -12.24 0.12 -8.09
CA MET A 29 -11.57 -1.17 -8.03
C MET A 29 -12.39 -2.20 -8.81
N ILE A 30 -11.71 -2.98 -9.64
CA ILE A 30 -12.31 -4.01 -10.50
C ILE A 30 -12.12 -5.43 -9.97
N GLY A 31 -11.46 -5.59 -8.82
CA GLY A 31 -11.15 -6.89 -8.22
C GLY A 31 -9.92 -7.55 -8.84
N ILE A 32 -9.06 -6.77 -9.50
CA ILE A 32 -7.79 -7.24 -10.06
C ILE A 32 -6.68 -6.49 -9.33
N LEU A 33 -6.06 -7.17 -8.37
CA LEU A 33 -5.07 -6.60 -7.44
C LEU A 33 -4.03 -5.71 -8.16
N LEU A 34 -3.39 -6.26 -9.19
CA LEU A 34 -2.37 -5.57 -9.98
C LEU A 34 -2.85 -4.25 -10.60
N GLN A 35 -4.15 -4.08 -10.86
CA GLN A 35 -4.70 -2.82 -11.38
C GLN A 35 -5.23 -1.94 -10.26
N ASP A 36 -5.86 -2.54 -9.27
CA ASP A 36 -6.49 -1.85 -8.15
C ASP A 36 -5.45 -1.14 -7.28
N GLU A 37 -4.22 -1.66 -7.15
CA GLU A 37 -3.12 -1.04 -6.37
C GLU A 37 -2.70 0.34 -6.91
N LYS A 38 -3.06 0.65 -8.16
CA LYS A 38 -2.71 1.92 -8.81
C LYS A 38 -3.70 3.04 -8.53
N ILE A 39 -4.86 2.72 -7.95
CA ILE A 39 -5.92 3.69 -7.66
C ILE A 39 -5.43 4.71 -6.60
N PRO A 40 -5.82 5.99 -6.69
CA PRO A 40 -5.49 6.97 -5.66
C PRO A 40 -5.83 6.48 -4.25
N GLY A 41 -4.79 6.38 -3.42
CA GLY A 41 -4.87 5.77 -2.10
C GLY A 41 -3.53 5.19 -1.69
N VAL A 42 -3.55 4.36 -0.65
CA VAL A 42 -2.39 3.62 -0.15
C VAL A 42 -2.66 2.12 -0.22
N HIS A 43 -1.65 1.36 -0.60
CA HIS A 43 -1.58 -0.06 -0.33
C HIS A 43 -0.37 -0.38 0.53
N LEU A 44 -0.52 -1.41 1.37
CA LEU A 44 0.51 -1.91 2.25
C LEU A 44 0.65 -3.41 2.01
N ALA A 45 1.87 -3.93 2.00
CA ALA A 45 2.09 -5.36 1.96
C ALA A 45 2.64 -5.88 3.29
N PHE A 46 2.08 -6.99 3.78
CA PHE A 46 2.64 -7.76 4.88
C PHE A 46 3.57 -8.86 4.36
N GLY A 47 4.69 -9.08 5.04
CA GLY A 47 5.67 -10.10 4.68
C GLY A 47 6.86 -9.53 3.91
N ASP A 48 7.28 -10.19 2.83
CA ASP A 48 8.59 -9.98 2.21
C ASP A 48 8.78 -8.52 1.80
N PRO A 49 9.87 -7.86 2.23
CA PRO A 49 10.09 -6.44 2.01
C PRO A 49 10.82 -6.15 0.69
N TYR A 50 10.99 -7.13 -0.21
CA TYR A 50 11.87 -7.01 -1.36
C TYR A 50 13.27 -6.52 -0.97
N GLY A 51 13.95 -7.25 -0.08
CA GLY A 51 15.21 -6.79 0.56
C GLY A 51 16.31 -6.35 -0.42
N SER A 52 16.34 -6.89 -1.66
CA SER A 52 17.25 -6.45 -2.72
C SER A 52 16.98 -5.03 -3.24
N GLN A 53 15.76 -4.52 -3.07
CA GLN A 53 15.32 -3.20 -3.51
C GLN A 53 15.22 -2.22 -2.33
N THR A 54 14.80 -2.68 -1.15
CA THR A 54 14.58 -1.84 0.03
C THR A 54 15.78 -1.77 0.97
N GLY A 55 16.70 -2.73 0.90
CA GLY A 55 17.84 -2.85 1.82
C GLY A 55 17.48 -3.42 3.19
N ALA A 56 16.27 -3.97 3.36
CA ALA A 56 15.87 -4.66 4.58
C ALA A 56 16.78 -5.88 4.86
N ASP A 57 17.12 -6.09 6.14
CA ASP A 57 17.98 -7.18 6.61
C ASP A 57 17.21 -8.44 7.02
N TRP A 58 15.92 -8.49 6.70
CA TRP A 58 15.00 -9.58 7.01
C TRP A 58 14.22 -10.03 5.77
N THR A 59 13.68 -11.25 5.83
CA THR A 59 12.95 -11.88 4.72
C THR A 59 11.68 -12.55 5.25
N SER A 60 10.68 -12.73 4.39
CA SER A 60 9.51 -13.56 4.68
C SER A 60 9.18 -14.42 3.45
N ARG A 61 8.48 -15.54 3.65
CA ARG A 61 7.99 -16.38 2.54
C ARG A 61 6.65 -15.93 2.00
N THR A 62 5.97 -15.07 2.75
CA THR A 62 4.66 -14.51 2.40
C THR A 62 4.80 -13.10 1.91
N HIS A 63 3.92 -12.67 1.02
CA HIS A 63 3.76 -11.27 0.63
C HIS A 63 2.30 -11.07 0.25
N VAL A 64 1.58 -10.19 0.95
CA VAL A 64 0.16 -9.95 0.70
C VAL A 64 -0.16 -8.46 0.77
N ASP A 65 -0.63 -7.94 -0.36
CA ASP A 65 -1.10 -6.57 -0.49
C ASP A 65 -2.48 -6.37 0.12
N VAL A 66 -2.63 -5.26 0.83
CA VAL A 66 -3.88 -4.77 1.39
C VAL A 66 -4.11 -3.36 0.89
N LEU A 67 -5.21 -3.18 0.17
CA LEU A 67 -5.56 -1.92 -0.47
C LEU A 67 -6.57 -1.17 0.40
N THR A 68 -6.34 0.13 0.57
CA THR A 68 -7.31 1.02 1.21
C THR A 68 -8.34 1.52 0.21
N ARG A 69 -9.55 1.84 0.70
CA ARG A 69 -10.58 2.56 -0.06
C ARG A 69 -10.93 3.83 0.69
N ASP A 70 -11.19 4.91 -0.06
CA ASP A 70 -11.65 6.19 0.49
C ASP A 70 -10.84 6.69 1.70
N CYS A 71 -9.52 6.45 1.69
CA CYS A 71 -8.67 6.75 2.83
C CYS A 71 -8.27 8.22 2.87
N ASP A 72 -7.93 8.68 4.07
CA ASP A 72 -7.18 9.90 4.26
C ASP A 72 -5.72 9.53 4.57
N VAL A 73 -4.78 10.24 3.95
CA VAL A 73 -3.34 9.99 4.14
C VAL A 73 -2.63 11.29 4.45
N TRP A 74 -1.81 11.23 5.50
CA TRP A 74 -0.90 12.28 5.90
C TRP A 74 0.53 11.79 5.76
N ILE A 75 1.40 12.66 5.26
CA ILE A 75 2.85 12.51 5.34
C ILE A 75 3.32 13.58 6.32
N ASP A 76 3.87 13.14 7.45
CA ASP A 76 4.12 14.00 8.61
C ASP A 76 2.82 14.74 9.03
N ASP A 77 2.81 16.07 8.98
CA ASP A 77 1.65 16.91 9.31
C ASP A 77 0.82 17.34 8.07
N GLU A 78 1.23 16.94 6.87
CA GLU A 78 0.60 17.35 5.61
C GLU A 78 -0.36 16.28 5.09
N GLN A 79 -1.65 16.64 4.97
CA GLN A 79 -2.63 15.77 4.31
C GLN A 79 -2.38 15.79 2.79
N VAL A 80 -2.11 14.62 2.21
CA VAL A 80 -1.84 14.45 0.78
C VAL A 80 -2.98 13.77 0.03
N ILE A 81 -3.75 12.92 0.72
CA ILE A 81 -4.96 12.27 0.19
C ILE A 81 -6.10 12.53 1.18
N ARG A 82 -7.27 12.93 0.65
CA ARG A 82 -8.51 13.04 1.41
C ARG A 82 -9.63 12.26 0.72
N GLN A 83 -10.27 11.34 1.45
CA GLN A 83 -11.37 10.51 0.96
C GLN A 83 -11.04 9.83 -0.38
N GLY A 84 -9.83 9.24 -0.48
CA GLY A 84 -9.37 8.56 -1.69
C GLY A 84 -8.99 9.48 -2.86
N ALA A 85 -8.89 10.79 -2.66
CA ALA A 85 -8.48 11.74 -3.70
C ALA A 85 -7.24 12.54 -3.28
N TYR A 86 -6.27 12.69 -4.19
CA TYR A 86 -5.11 13.56 -3.93
C TYR A 86 -5.50 15.03 -3.84
N LEU A 87 -4.89 15.75 -2.89
CA LEU A 87 -4.99 17.19 -2.76
C LEU A 87 -3.95 17.89 -3.65
N LEU A 88 -4.13 17.78 -4.97
CA LEU A 88 -3.16 18.21 -5.98
C LEU A 88 -2.78 19.69 -5.90
N ASP A 89 -3.73 20.54 -5.53
CA ASP A 89 -3.55 21.98 -5.35
C ASP A 89 -2.48 22.31 -4.30
N ARG A 90 -2.36 21.47 -3.27
CA ARG A 90 -1.34 21.60 -2.22
C ARG A 90 0.04 21.14 -2.68
N LEU A 91 0.08 20.25 -3.67
CA LEU A 91 1.30 19.72 -4.27
C LEU A 91 1.83 20.58 -5.42
N GLY A 92 1.16 21.69 -5.75
CA GLY A 92 1.56 22.57 -6.85
C GLY A 92 1.28 21.98 -8.25
N LEU A 93 0.32 21.06 -8.35
CA LEU A 93 -0.09 20.36 -9.57
C LEU A 93 -1.50 20.77 -10.03
#